data_AF-A0A0U2W8Y4-F1
#
_entry.id   AF-A0A0U2W8Y4-F1
#
_cell.length_a   1.000
_cell.length_b   1.000
_cell.length_c   1.000
_cell.angle_alpha   90.00
_cell.angle_beta   90.00
_cell.angle_gamma   90.00
#
_symmetry.space_group_name_H-M   'P 1'
#
loop_
_entity.id
_entity.type
_entity.pdbx_description
1 polymer ?
#
loop_
_entity_poly.entity_id
_entity_poly.type
_entity_poly.pdbx_seq_one_letter_code
_entity_poly.pdbx_strand_id
1 'polypeptide(L)'
;MKKLFIAMVSMFLLSACSEASTTSMKPPTPIITESTGSTTTDKSTVELSSPTPTSNTIQITGPLTLSRNDLFQYTNKHEYLSVVLISGKYFEDWTPSPFMGRNWVGEFQIQLSNESGEVTSAFDLNGFSNGDIVFNSFFNIEFDDYNGDGNIDFTIGQYASSNGDVFKLFTLDQTGRIKDLPIKGYPDIFVSGTGRYSTKLTKTKLGFSCSYYDNSIGKDVKQSFVWNGKEFVSDK
;
A
#
# COMPACT_ATOMS: atom_id res chain seq x y z
N MET A 1 -19.39 -36.93 -38.46
CA MET A 1 -20.58 -37.72 -38.06
C MET A 1 -20.75 -37.63 -36.55
N LYS A 2 -21.97 -37.31 -36.13
CA LYS A 2 -22.59 -37.45 -34.78
C LYS A 2 -21.95 -36.74 -33.57
N LYS A 3 -22.66 -35.65 -33.20
CA LYS A 3 -22.72 -34.97 -31.91
C LYS A 3 -23.04 -35.93 -30.76
N LEU A 4 -22.58 -35.63 -29.55
CA LEU A 4 -23.39 -35.84 -28.35
C LEU A 4 -23.14 -34.73 -27.32
N PHE A 5 -24.18 -33.93 -27.12
CA PHE A 5 -24.39 -33.00 -26.01
C PHE A 5 -24.74 -33.80 -24.75
N ILE A 6 -24.17 -33.43 -23.60
CA ILE A 6 -24.83 -33.65 -22.31
C ILE A 6 -24.79 -32.32 -21.56
N ALA A 7 -25.97 -31.72 -21.45
CA ALA A 7 -26.32 -30.72 -20.48
C ALA A 7 -27.07 -31.42 -19.35
N MET A 8 -26.75 -31.12 -18.08
CA MET A 8 -27.68 -31.24 -16.95
C MET A 8 -27.11 -30.40 -15.80
N VAL A 9 -27.70 -29.23 -15.56
CA VAL A 9 -28.84 -28.93 -14.68
C VAL A 9 -28.38 -28.53 -13.28
N SER A 10 -28.72 -27.29 -12.98
CA SER A 10 -28.55 -26.54 -11.75
C SER A 10 -29.15 -27.24 -10.54
N MET A 11 -28.48 -27.13 -9.39
CA MET A 11 -29.13 -27.24 -8.10
C MET A 11 -28.93 -25.92 -7.34
N PHE A 12 -30.01 -25.15 -7.27
CA PHE A 12 -30.18 -24.04 -6.35
C PHE A 12 -30.35 -24.60 -4.93
N LEU A 13 -29.59 -24.08 -3.98
CA LEU A 13 -29.94 -24.10 -2.56
C LEU A 13 -29.83 -22.66 -2.03
N LEU A 14 -30.97 -22.13 -1.62
CA LEU A 14 -31.19 -20.87 -0.93
C LEU A 14 -31.21 -21.10 0.59
N SER A 15 -30.92 -20.02 1.33
CA SER A 15 -31.15 -19.80 2.77
C SER A 15 -30.04 -20.36 3.70
N ALA A 16 -29.52 -19.64 4.71
CA ALA A 16 -30.15 -18.59 5.51
C ALA A 16 -29.12 -17.56 6.04
N CYS A 17 -29.62 -16.34 6.29
CA CYS A 17 -28.99 -15.32 7.12
C CYS A 17 -28.84 -15.82 8.58
N SER A 18 -27.74 -15.46 9.24
CA SER A 18 -27.66 -15.42 10.69
C SER A 18 -26.97 -14.11 11.10
N GLU A 19 -27.69 -13.36 11.92
CA GLU A 19 -27.37 -12.04 12.45
C GLU A 19 -26.14 -12.07 13.35
N ALA A 20 -25.31 -11.03 13.24
CA ALA A 20 -24.23 -10.75 14.16
C ALA A 20 -24.77 -10.03 15.40
N SER A 21 -24.78 -10.69 16.55
CA SER A 21 -25.06 -10.06 17.84
C SER A 21 -23.82 -9.32 18.34
N THR A 22 -23.92 -7.99 18.40
CA THR A 22 -22.97 -7.10 19.07
C THR A 22 -23.19 -7.15 20.58
N THR A 23 -22.33 -7.84 21.32
CA THR A 23 -22.24 -7.67 22.79
C THR A 23 -21.22 -6.59 23.12
N SER A 24 -21.76 -5.43 23.50
CA SER A 24 -21.07 -4.32 24.15
C SER A 24 -20.45 -4.79 25.48
N MET A 25 -19.11 -4.76 25.58
CA MET A 25 -18.42 -4.87 26.86
C MET A 25 -18.11 -3.48 27.38
N LYS A 26 -18.75 -3.14 28.50
CA LYS A 26 -18.49 -1.93 29.30
C LYS A 26 -17.16 -2.10 30.05
N PRO A 27 -16.28 -1.09 30.10
CA PRO A 27 -15.04 -1.19 30.88
C PRO A 27 -15.35 -1.16 32.40
N PRO A 28 -14.60 -1.91 33.22
CA PRO A 28 -14.83 -1.98 34.65
C PRO A 28 -14.37 -0.70 35.37
N THR A 29 -15.23 -0.23 36.28
CA THR A 29 -14.99 0.86 37.23
C THR A 29 -13.84 0.49 38.19
N PRO A 30 -12.89 1.39 38.49
CA PRO A 30 -11.88 1.14 39.51
C PRO A 30 -12.49 1.17 40.92
N ILE A 31 -12.13 0.17 41.71
CA ILE A 31 -12.48 0.01 43.13
C ILE A 31 -11.72 1.07 43.93
N ILE A 32 -12.45 1.97 44.59
CA ILE A 32 -11.92 2.86 45.62
C ILE A 32 -12.10 2.13 46.96
N THR A 33 -11.01 1.72 47.58
CA THR A 33 -11.00 1.22 48.95
C THR A 33 -10.76 2.39 49.88
N GLU A 34 -11.78 2.77 50.64
CA GLU A 34 -11.66 3.65 51.80
C GLU A 34 -10.92 2.92 52.93
N SER A 35 -9.93 3.59 53.53
CA SER A 35 -9.45 3.25 54.86
C SER A 35 -9.32 4.53 55.68
N THR A 36 -10.11 4.58 56.74
CA THR A 36 -10.27 5.60 57.76
C THR A 36 -9.01 5.87 58.60
N GLY A 37 -8.62 7.14 58.63
CA GLY A 37 -8.14 7.99 59.75
C GLY A 37 -7.24 7.47 60.88
N SER A 38 -6.16 8.22 61.15
CA SER A 38 -6.02 8.97 62.42
C SER A 38 -5.04 10.14 62.29
N THR A 39 -5.32 11.20 63.06
CA THR A 39 -4.74 12.55 63.06
C THR A 39 -3.41 12.66 63.81
N THR A 40 -2.39 13.31 63.25
CA THR A 40 -1.45 14.19 63.99
C THR A 40 -0.85 15.24 63.05
N THR A 41 -0.83 16.48 63.52
CA THR A 41 -0.31 17.71 62.93
C THR A 41 1.20 17.65 62.69
N ASP A 42 1.67 17.97 61.48
CA ASP A 42 2.87 18.81 61.33
C ASP A 42 3.01 19.42 59.93
N LYS A 43 3.40 20.70 59.92
CA LYS A 43 3.66 21.51 58.72
C LYS A 43 4.94 21.02 58.04
N SER A 44 4.82 20.53 56.82
CA SER A 44 5.89 20.63 55.82
C SER A 44 5.27 20.65 54.43
N THR A 45 5.47 21.77 53.74
CA THR A 45 5.13 21.96 52.33
C THR A 45 5.98 20.99 51.51
N VAL A 46 5.39 19.86 51.13
CA VAL A 46 5.97 18.96 50.12
C VAL A 46 5.61 19.58 48.78
N GLU A 47 6.59 20.19 48.11
CA GLU A 47 6.50 20.45 46.68
C GLU A 47 6.21 19.12 45.98
N LEU A 48 4.97 18.99 45.51
CA LEU A 48 4.56 17.91 44.64
C LEU A 48 5.24 18.16 43.29
N SER A 49 6.46 17.62 43.14
CA SER A 49 7.09 17.51 41.83
C SER A 49 6.14 16.71 40.94
N SER A 50 5.54 17.42 39.99
CA SER A 50 4.77 16.79 38.92
C SER A 50 5.67 15.75 38.26
N PRO A 51 5.18 14.51 38.02
CA PRO A 51 5.96 13.55 37.26
C PRO A 51 6.22 14.16 35.89
N THR A 52 7.49 14.40 35.58
CA THR A 52 7.96 14.70 34.23
C THR A 52 7.32 13.69 33.29
N PRO A 53 6.62 14.09 32.22
CA PRO A 53 6.06 13.13 31.28
C PRO A 53 7.22 12.31 30.74
N THR A 54 7.23 11.03 31.10
CA THR A 54 8.13 10.04 30.54
C THR A 54 7.95 10.14 29.02
N SER A 55 9.03 10.52 28.35
CA SER A 55 9.08 10.59 26.90
C SER A 55 8.93 9.16 26.38
N ASN A 56 7.69 8.76 26.08
CA ASN A 56 7.34 7.50 25.42
C ASN A 56 7.75 7.55 23.94
N THR A 57 8.98 7.99 23.66
CA THR A 57 9.47 8.13 22.29
C THR A 57 9.95 6.77 21.80
N ILE A 58 9.18 6.17 20.90
CA ILE A 58 9.60 5.01 20.12
C ILE A 58 10.73 5.48 19.19
N GLN A 59 11.94 4.95 19.39
CA GLN A 59 13.07 5.17 18.50
C GLN A 59 13.12 4.01 17.50
N ILE A 60 12.89 4.31 16.22
CA ILE A 60 13.08 3.35 15.13
C ILE A 60 14.44 3.63 14.52
N THR A 61 15.32 2.63 14.55
CA THR A 61 16.66 2.72 14.00
C THR A 61 16.78 1.80 12.79
N GLY A 62 17.02 2.38 11.62
CA GLY A 62 17.32 1.66 10.38
C GLY A 62 16.22 1.76 9.32
N PRO A 63 16.54 1.33 8.10
CA PRO A 63 15.57 1.29 7.02
C PRO A 63 14.48 0.25 7.31
N LEU A 64 13.22 0.60 7.06
CA LEU A 64 12.09 -0.33 7.19
C LEU A 64 11.63 -0.79 5.81
N THR A 65 11.67 -2.11 5.58
CA THR A 65 11.14 -2.71 4.36
C THR A 65 9.62 -2.88 4.46
N LEU A 66 8.87 -2.22 3.58
CA LEU A 66 7.41 -2.30 3.49
C LEU A 66 6.92 -3.32 2.47
N SER A 67 7.74 -3.58 1.45
CA SER A 67 7.50 -4.57 0.42
C SER A 67 8.80 -5.25 0.07
N ARG A 68 8.78 -6.56 -0.19
CA ARG A 68 9.93 -7.34 -0.64
C ARG A 68 9.44 -8.48 -1.53
N ASN A 69 9.79 -8.43 -2.80
CA ASN A 69 9.41 -9.40 -3.80
C ASN A 69 10.63 -10.15 -4.31
N ASP A 70 10.58 -11.48 -4.30
CA ASP A 70 11.56 -12.35 -4.99
C ASP A 70 11.35 -12.26 -6.51
N LEU A 71 12.43 -11.98 -7.23
CA LEU A 71 12.45 -11.83 -8.68
C LEU A 71 12.88 -13.10 -9.43
N PHE A 72 13.21 -14.20 -8.75
CA PHE A 72 13.78 -15.40 -9.38
C PHE A 72 12.95 -15.92 -10.55
N GLN A 73 11.61 -15.91 -10.42
CA GLN A 73 10.70 -16.35 -11.50
C GLN A 73 10.74 -15.47 -12.76
N TYR A 74 11.27 -14.24 -12.66
CA TYR A 74 11.33 -13.27 -13.75
C TYR A 74 12.76 -13.08 -14.28
N THR A 75 13.77 -13.10 -13.41
CA THR A 75 15.18 -12.84 -13.78
C THR A 75 16.07 -14.07 -13.79
N ASN A 76 15.60 -15.21 -13.23
CA ASN A 76 16.40 -16.41 -12.91
C ASN A 76 17.62 -16.11 -12.00
N LYS A 77 17.56 -15.03 -11.23
CA LYS A 77 18.56 -14.66 -10.22
C LYS A 77 17.86 -14.47 -8.88
N HIS A 78 18.54 -14.83 -7.79
CA HIS A 78 18.05 -14.55 -6.43
C HIS A 78 18.27 -13.08 -6.11
N GLU A 79 17.33 -12.26 -6.59
CA GLU A 79 17.30 -10.81 -6.40
C GLU A 79 15.95 -10.40 -5.83
N TYR A 80 15.93 -9.29 -5.11
CA TYR A 80 14.73 -8.79 -4.45
C TYR A 80 14.46 -7.34 -4.81
N LEU A 81 13.25 -7.05 -5.28
CA LEU A 81 12.75 -5.69 -5.41
C LEU A 81 11.97 -5.33 -4.15
N SER A 82 12.32 -4.21 -3.52
CA SER A 82 11.75 -3.81 -2.24
C SER A 82 11.34 -2.35 -2.23
N VAL A 83 10.31 -2.01 -1.45
CA VAL A 83 10.01 -0.61 -1.08
C VAL A 83 10.43 -0.40 0.36
N VAL A 84 11.27 0.60 0.59
CA VAL A 84 11.99 0.79 1.85
C VAL A 84 11.85 2.24 2.32
N LEU A 85 11.43 2.43 3.57
CA LEU A 85 11.53 3.70 4.28
C LEU A 85 12.97 3.94 4.70
N ILE A 86 13.60 4.99 4.17
CA ILE A 86 15.00 5.34 4.45
C ILE A 86 15.11 6.29 5.63
N SER A 87 14.18 7.24 5.73
CA SER A 87 14.11 8.21 6.81
C SER A 87 12.67 8.64 6.99
N GLY A 88 12.19 8.76 8.22
CA GLY A 88 10.82 9.18 8.46
C GLY A 88 10.32 8.80 9.84
N LYS A 89 9.00 8.72 9.96
CA LYS A 89 8.31 8.41 11.21
C LYS A 89 7.32 7.27 11.03
N TYR A 90 7.20 6.51 12.10
CA TYR A 90 6.09 5.60 12.33
C TYR A 90 5.16 6.23 13.37
N PHE A 91 3.86 6.09 13.16
CA PHE A 91 2.86 6.34 14.19
C PHE A 91 1.62 5.51 13.91
N GLU A 92 0.74 5.42 14.91
CA GLU A 92 -0.57 4.82 14.76
C GLU A 92 -1.64 5.87 14.98
N ASP A 93 -2.63 5.92 14.09
CA ASP A 93 -3.82 6.74 14.24
C ASP A 93 -5.05 5.86 14.00
N TRP A 94 -5.78 5.55 15.07
CA TRP A 94 -6.98 4.70 15.00
C TRP A 94 -8.26 5.51 14.78
N THR A 95 -8.15 6.80 14.46
CA THR A 95 -9.28 7.64 14.07
C THR A 95 -9.79 7.21 12.69
N PRO A 96 -11.12 7.08 12.48
CA PRO A 96 -11.68 6.73 11.18
C PRO A 96 -11.21 7.68 10.07
N SER A 97 -10.37 7.16 9.18
CA SER A 97 -9.82 7.85 8.02
C SER A 97 -9.26 6.84 7.02
N PRO A 98 -8.93 7.24 5.78
CA PRO A 98 -8.24 6.37 4.83
C PRO A 98 -6.89 5.84 5.34
N PHE A 99 -6.27 6.53 6.29
CA PHE A 99 -4.97 6.19 6.87
C PHE A 99 -5.11 5.63 8.30
N MET A 100 -6.29 5.14 8.67
CA MET A 100 -6.49 4.50 9.98
C MET A 100 -5.52 3.32 10.16
N GLY A 101 -4.93 3.21 11.35
CA GLY A 101 -3.98 2.20 11.76
C GLY A 101 -2.53 2.70 11.73
N ARG A 102 -1.63 1.80 11.33
CA ARG A 102 -0.18 2.05 11.24
C ARG A 102 0.12 2.97 10.08
N ASN A 103 1.03 3.91 10.26
CA ASN A 103 1.45 4.83 9.22
C ASN A 103 2.97 4.98 9.21
N TRP A 104 3.54 4.87 8.01
CA TRP A 104 4.93 5.17 7.72
C TRP A 104 4.97 6.35 6.76
N VAL A 105 5.64 7.42 7.17
CA VAL A 105 5.72 8.68 6.43
C VAL A 105 7.15 9.14 6.38
N GLY A 106 7.63 9.53 5.19
CA GLY A 106 8.97 10.06 5.01
C GLY A 106 9.53 9.75 3.63
N GLU A 107 10.84 9.53 3.59
CA GLU A 107 11.61 9.29 2.38
C GLU A 107 11.65 7.80 2.05
N PHE A 108 11.12 7.42 0.90
CA PHE A 108 11.09 6.03 0.42
C PHE A 108 11.98 5.81 -0.81
N GLN A 109 12.47 4.58 -0.95
CA GLN A 109 13.14 4.10 -2.14
C GLN A 109 12.54 2.79 -2.63
N ILE A 110 12.54 2.60 -3.96
CA ILE A 110 12.51 1.27 -4.56
C ILE A 110 13.97 0.79 -4.62
N GLN A 111 14.26 -0.38 -4.05
CA GLN A 111 15.61 -0.94 -4.02
C GLN A 111 15.64 -2.31 -4.68
N LEU A 112 16.61 -2.53 -5.56
CA LEU A 112 17.02 -3.84 -6.01
C LEU A 112 18.18 -4.32 -5.13
N SER A 113 18.08 -5.53 -4.61
CA SER A 113 19.14 -6.15 -3.81
C SER A 113 19.44 -7.56 -4.30
N ASN A 114 20.68 -8.00 -4.13
CA ASN A 114 21.08 -9.37 -4.39
C ASN A 114 20.74 -10.30 -3.21
N GLU A 115 21.11 -11.58 -3.33
CA GLU A 115 20.84 -12.60 -2.31
C GLU A 115 21.46 -12.30 -0.94
N SER A 116 22.63 -11.63 -0.90
CA SER A 116 23.27 -11.24 0.37
C SER A 116 22.64 -10.00 1.02
N GLY A 117 21.67 -9.36 0.35
CA GLY A 117 21.01 -8.14 0.81
C GLY A 117 21.77 -6.86 0.47
N GLU A 118 22.82 -6.92 -0.35
CA GLU A 118 23.48 -5.73 -0.88
C GLU A 118 22.57 -5.05 -1.91
N VAL A 119 22.36 -3.74 -1.74
CA VAL A 119 21.57 -2.92 -2.66
C VAL A 119 22.40 -2.60 -3.89
N THR A 120 21.98 -3.10 -5.05
CA THR A 120 22.67 -2.92 -6.33
C THR A 120 22.06 -1.80 -7.17
N SER A 121 20.81 -1.44 -6.91
CA SER A 121 20.13 -0.29 -7.53
C SER A 121 19.11 0.31 -6.58
N ALA A 122 18.91 1.62 -6.66
CA ALA A 122 17.89 2.32 -5.89
C ALA A 122 17.27 3.44 -6.73
N PHE A 123 15.99 3.70 -6.48
CA PHE A 123 15.24 4.79 -7.07
C PHE A 123 14.47 5.53 -5.98
N ASP A 124 14.69 6.83 -5.85
CA ASP A 124 14.01 7.67 -4.87
C ASP A 124 12.54 7.90 -5.27
N LEU A 125 11.62 7.52 -4.37
CA LEU A 125 10.19 7.67 -4.63
C LEU A 125 9.67 9.07 -4.34
N ASN A 126 10.38 9.90 -3.58
CA ASN A 126 9.82 11.14 -3.01
C ASN A 126 9.51 12.23 -4.05
N GLY A 127 9.95 12.06 -5.30
CA GLY A 127 9.51 12.87 -6.46
C GLY A 127 8.20 12.39 -7.12
N PHE A 128 7.56 11.34 -6.61
CA PHE A 128 6.34 10.74 -7.16
C PHE A 128 5.08 11.54 -6.81
N SER A 129 5.00 12.14 -5.63
CA SER A 129 3.82 12.86 -5.14
C SER A 129 4.13 14.33 -4.84
N ASN A 130 3.15 15.21 -5.04
CA ASN A 130 3.22 16.62 -4.65
C ASN A 130 3.08 16.83 -3.12
N GLY A 131 3.34 15.79 -2.32
CA GLY A 131 3.18 15.76 -0.87
C GLY A 131 3.82 14.52 -0.26
N ASP A 132 3.71 14.38 1.05
CA ASP A 132 4.32 13.28 1.79
C ASP A 132 3.80 11.92 1.30
N ILE A 133 4.71 11.00 1.02
CA ILE A 133 4.39 9.60 0.73
C ILE A 133 4.01 8.91 2.03
N VAL A 134 2.88 8.18 1.99
CA VAL A 134 2.36 7.45 3.15
C VAL A 134 2.04 6.02 2.76
N PHE A 135 2.61 5.08 3.50
CA PHE A 135 2.19 3.68 3.48
C PHE A 135 1.59 3.31 4.82
N ASN A 136 0.45 2.60 4.80
CA ASN A 136 -0.27 2.19 6.00
C ASN A 136 -0.42 0.67 6.12
N SER A 137 0.22 -0.08 5.21
CA SER A 137 0.30 -1.54 5.23
C SER A 137 1.56 -2.04 4.54
N PHE A 138 1.94 -3.28 4.86
CA PHE A 138 2.86 -4.05 4.03
C PHE A 138 2.12 -4.52 2.77
N PHE A 139 2.85 -4.65 1.66
CA PHE A 139 2.26 -5.03 0.38
C PHE A 139 3.26 -5.81 -0.49
N ASN A 140 2.75 -6.46 -1.53
CA ASN A 140 3.55 -7.04 -2.59
C ASN A 140 3.46 -6.17 -3.83
N ILE A 141 4.57 -6.03 -4.55
CA ILE A 141 4.58 -5.43 -5.88
C ILE A 141 4.04 -6.44 -6.89
N GLU A 142 3.19 -5.98 -7.79
CA GLU A 142 2.65 -6.79 -8.90
C GLU A 142 3.38 -6.49 -10.21
N PHE A 143 3.69 -7.54 -10.98
CA PHE A 143 4.56 -7.48 -12.15
C PHE A 143 3.88 -7.91 -13.46
N ASP A 144 4.27 -7.26 -14.56
CA ASP A 144 4.07 -7.72 -15.93
C ASP A 144 5.10 -7.06 -16.88
N ASP A 145 4.95 -7.21 -18.19
CA ASP A 145 5.74 -6.52 -19.22
C ASP A 145 4.76 -5.78 -20.14
N TYR A 146 4.47 -4.51 -19.84
CA TYR A 146 3.39 -3.79 -20.51
C TYR A 146 3.83 -3.23 -21.86
N ASN A 147 5.10 -2.92 -22.07
CA ASN A 147 5.60 -2.39 -23.34
C ASN A 147 6.14 -3.48 -24.30
N GLY A 148 6.28 -4.72 -23.82
CA GLY A 148 6.71 -5.86 -24.61
C GLY A 148 8.23 -5.91 -24.85
N ASP A 149 9.03 -5.22 -24.04
CA ASP A 149 10.49 -5.16 -24.20
C ASP A 149 11.24 -6.26 -23.41
N GLY A 150 10.50 -7.08 -22.64
CA GLY A 150 11.04 -8.16 -21.83
C GLY A 150 11.61 -7.72 -20.48
N ASN A 151 11.48 -6.44 -20.11
CA ASN A 151 11.77 -5.94 -18.77
C ASN A 151 10.56 -6.12 -17.85
N ILE A 152 10.81 -6.06 -16.55
CA ILE A 152 9.74 -6.16 -15.54
C ILE A 152 9.17 -4.77 -15.33
N ASP A 153 7.88 -4.61 -15.59
CA ASP A 153 7.13 -3.40 -15.30
C ASP A 153 6.25 -3.58 -14.07
N PHE A 154 6.11 -2.52 -13.29
CA PHE A 154 5.32 -2.54 -12.06
C PHE A 154 4.82 -1.16 -11.67
N THR A 155 3.80 -1.13 -10.82
CA THR A 155 3.22 0.11 -10.31
C THR A 155 3.55 0.31 -8.85
N ILE A 156 3.77 1.57 -8.47
CA ILE A 156 3.75 2.02 -7.07
C ILE A 156 2.65 3.07 -6.92
N GLY A 157 1.79 2.86 -5.94
CA GLY A 157 0.57 3.63 -5.72
C GLY A 157 0.60 4.50 -4.50
N GLN A 158 -0.25 5.53 -4.49
CA GLN A 158 -0.62 6.32 -3.32
C GLN A 158 -2.13 6.52 -3.29
N TYR A 159 -2.66 6.59 -2.07
CA TYR A 159 -4.06 6.90 -1.88
C TYR A 159 -4.42 8.27 -2.42
N ALA A 160 -5.47 8.33 -3.24
CA ALA A 160 -5.97 9.56 -3.82
C ALA A 160 -7.37 9.90 -3.30
N SER A 161 -8.32 8.96 -3.35
CA SER A 161 -9.69 9.19 -2.86
C SER A 161 -10.39 7.87 -2.52
N SER A 162 -11.60 7.95 -1.97
CA SER A 162 -12.44 6.76 -1.72
C SER A 162 -12.76 5.97 -2.99
N ASN A 163 -12.55 6.57 -4.17
CA ASN A 163 -12.85 5.93 -5.46
C ASN A 163 -11.62 5.27 -6.08
N GLY A 164 -10.42 5.41 -5.51
CA GLY A 164 -9.23 4.82 -6.08
C GLY A 164 -7.93 5.47 -5.65
N ASP A 165 -6.87 4.95 -6.22
CA ASP A 165 -5.49 5.30 -5.92
C ASP A 165 -4.80 5.80 -7.21
N VAL A 166 -3.75 6.60 -7.06
CA VAL A 166 -2.89 7.04 -8.18
C VAL A 166 -1.63 6.21 -8.23
N PHE A 167 -1.20 5.83 -9.44
CA PHE A 167 -0.04 4.97 -9.65
C PHE A 167 0.93 5.58 -10.64
N LYS A 168 2.24 5.49 -10.33
CA LYS A 168 3.28 5.57 -11.35
C LYS A 168 3.58 4.19 -11.90
N LEU A 169 4.02 4.16 -13.14
CA LEU A 169 4.57 2.99 -13.78
C LEU A 169 6.10 3.06 -13.79
N PHE A 170 6.73 1.95 -13.43
CA PHE A 170 8.17 1.77 -13.40
C PHE A 170 8.55 0.55 -14.22
N THR A 171 9.81 0.53 -14.65
CA THR A 171 10.44 -0.64 -15.25
C THR A 171 11.75 -0.95 -14.54
N LEU A 172 12.05 -2.23 -14.39
CA LEU A 172 13.34 -2.75 -13.98
C LEU A 172 13.99 -3.41 -15.20
N ASP A 173 15.03 -2.76 -15.75
CA ASP A 173 15.70 -3.30 -16.92
C ASP A 173 16.63 -4.48 -16.59
N GLN A 174 17.03 -5.22 -17.62
CA GLN A 174 17.92 -6.39 -17.49
C GLN A 174 19.30 -6.07 -16.88
N THR A 175 19.70 -4.79 -16.82
CA THR A 175 20.94 -4.35 -16.15
C THR A 175 20.73 -4.08 -14.66
N GLY A 176 19.50 -4.21 -14.17
CA GLY A 176 19.12 -3.94 -12.79
C GLY A 176 18.75 -2.49 -12.53
N ARG A 177 18.61 -1.64 -13.56
CA ARG A 177 18.30 -0.22 -13.38
C ARG A 177 16.79 0.01 -13.32
N ILE A 178 16.35 0.64 -12.24
CA ILE A 178 14.96 1.07 -12.03
C ILE A 178 14.73 2.44 -12.68
N LYS A 179 13.62 2.60 -13.42
CA LYS A 179 13.23 3.86 -14.08
C LYS A 179 11.73 4.06 -14.09
N ASP A 180 11.31 5.32 -14.14
CA ASP A 180 9.97 5.69 -14.58
C ASP A 180 9.72 5.20 -16.01
N LEU A 181 8.55 4.59 -16.23
CA LEU A 181 8.08 4.20 -17.55
C LEU A 181 6.99 5.21 -17.98
N PRO A 182 7.31 6.19 -18.84
CA PRO A 182 6.51 7.39 -19.00
C PRO A 182 5.19 7.14 -19.73
N ILE A 183 4.15 7.86 -19.30
CA ILE A 183 2.84 7.92 -19.95
C ILE A 183 2.59 9.37 -20.38
N LYS A 184 2.43 9.59 -21.68
CA LYS A 184 2.37 10.93 -22.26
C LYS A 184 1.16 11.71 -21.75
N GLY A 185 1.42 12.79 -21.03
CA GLY A 185 0.38 13.66 -20.47
C GLY A 185 -0.22 13.16 -19.16
N TYR A 186 0.32 12.07 -18.59
CA TYR A 186 -0.13 11.48 -17.34
C TYR A 186 1.08 11.31 -16.42
N PRO A 187 1.27 12.17 -15.39
CA PRO A 187 2.32 11.96 -14.39
C PRO A 187 2.06 10.68 -13.57
N ASP A 188 0.79 10.32 -13.43
CA ASP A 188 0.26 9.13 -12.77
C ASP A 188 -1.06 8.71 -13.46
N ILE A 189 -1.51 7.48 -13.16
CA ILE A 189 -2.81 6.96 -13.58
C ILE A 189 -3.69 6.72 -12.35
N PHE A 190 -4.95 7.13 -12.43
CA PHE A 190 -5.94 6.85 -11.41
C PHE A 190 -6.64 5.51 -11.70
N VAL A 191 -6.68 4.62 -10.72
CA VAL A 191 -7.26 3.27 -10.87
C VAL A 191 -8.20 2.98 -9.71
N SER A 192 -9.38 2.45 -10.03
CA SER A 192 -10.42 2.09 -9.04
C SER A 192 -10.50 0.59 -8.83
N GLY A 193 -10.83 0.19 -7.60
CA GLY A 193 -11.23 -1.20 -7.28
C GLY A 193 -10.11 -2.23 -7.24
N THR A 194 -8.85 -1.80 -7.17
CA THR A 194 -7.67 -2.68 -7.12
C THR A 194 -6.75 -2.35 -5.94
N GLY A 195 -5.61 -3.03 -5.82
CA GLY A 195 -4.64 -2.83 -4.73
C GLY A 195 -4.20 -1.38 -4.56
N ARG A 196 -3.82 -1.01 -3.32
CA ARG A 196 -3.58 0.39 -2.90
C ARG A 196 -2.19 0.94 -3.26
N TYR A 197 -1.17 0.11 -3.07
CA TYR A 197 0.24 0.51 -3.16
C TYR A 197 0.98 -0.15 -4.32
N SER A 198 0.35 -1.15 -4.93
CA SER A 198 0.70 -1.73 -6.22
C SER A 198 -0.57 -2.34 -6.79
N THR A 199 -0.66 -2.36 -8.12
CA THR A 199 -1.78 -2.96 -8.85
C THR A 199 -1.31 -3.54 -10.17
N LYS A 200 -1.80 -4.73 -10.52
CA LYS A 200 -1.63 -5.30 -11.86
C LYS A 200 -2.62 -4.68 -12.84
N LEU A 201 -2.06 -4.07 -13.88
CA LEU A 201 -2.83 -3.49 -14.97
C LEU A 201 -3.22 -4.59 -15.96
N THR A 202 -4.31 -4.38 -16.70
CA THR A 202 -4.74 -5.35 -17.72
C THR A 202 -3.87 -5.20 -18.96
N LYS A 203 -2.88 -6.08 -19.14
CA LYS A 203 -2.02 -6.11 -20.31
C LYS A 203 -2.83 -6.29 -21.60
N THR A 204 -2.44 -5.53 -22.63
CA THR A 204 -2.97 -5.62 -24.00
C THR A 204 -1.86 -6.03 -24.95
N LYS A 205 -2.16 -6.19 -26.24
CA LYS A 205 -1.15 -6.60 -27.23
C LYS A 205 0.00 -5.58 -27.37
N LEU A 206 -0.29 -4.29 -27.18
CA LEU A 206 0.64 -3.19 -27.43
C LEU A 206 0.81 -2.29 -26.20
N GLY A 207 0.34 -2.71 -25.03
CA GLY A 207 0.32 -1.85 -23.86
C GLY A 207 -0.48 -2.41 -22.70
N PHE A 208 -1.29 -1.56 -22.08
CA PHE A 208 -2.12 -1.93 -20.95
C PHE A 208 -3.43 -1.13 -20.93
N SER A 209 -4.33 -1.55 -20.05
CA SER A 209 -5.53 -0.82 -19.71
C SER A 209 -5.82 -0.90 -18.22
N CYS A 210 -6.48 0.13 -17.72
CA CYS A 210 -7.00 0.24 -16.36
C CYS A 210 -8.43 0.78 -16.41
N SER A 211 -9.10 0.79 -15.26
CA SER A 211 -10.43 1.38 -15.14
C SER A 211 -10.50 2.24 -13.90
N TYR A 212 -11.29 3.32 -14.00
CA TYR A 212 -11.62 4.16 -12.86
C TYR A 212 -13.09 4.54 -12.87
N TYR A 213 -13.66 4.77 -11.70
CA TYR A 213 -15.03 5.25 -11.57
C TYR A 213 -15.11 6.76 -11.77
N ASP A 214 -15.92 7.19 -12.76
CA ASP A 214 -16.18 8.60 -13.02
C ASP A 214 -17.53 9.03 -12.45
N ASN A 215 -17.48 9.81 -11.36
CA ASN A 215 -18.68 10.30 -10.66
C ASN A 215 -19.54 11.24 -11.53
N SER A 216 -18.97 11.92 -12.52
CA SER A 216 -19.72 12.85 -13.37
C SER A 216 -20.71 12.14 -14.30
N ILE A 217 -20.42 10.87 -14.62
CA ILE A 217 -21.22 10.03 -15.52
C ILE A 217 -21.73 8.75 -14.85
N GLY A 218 -21.38 8.52 -13.58
CA GLY A 218 -21.89 7.42 -12.75
C GLY A 218 -21.50 6.02 -13.24
N LYS A 219 -20.31 5.86 -13.83
CA LYS A 219 -19.86 4.57 -14.38
C LYS A 219 -18.35 4.44 -14.38
N ASP A 220 -17.89 3.19 -14.50
CA ASP A 220 -16.49 2.89 -14.77
C ASP A 220 -16.10 3.30 -16.20
N VAL A 221 -14.96 3.96 -16.30
CA VAL A 221 -14.31 4.36 -17.55
C VAL A 221 -13.05 3.54 -17.70
N LYS A 222 -12.97 2.79 -18.81
CA LYS A 222 -11.74 2.10 -19.20
C LYS A 222 -10.80 3.09 -19.89
N GLN A 223 -9.56 3.15 -19.44
CA GLN A 223 -8.47 3.83 -20.13
C GLN A 223 -7.51 2.79 -20.68
N SER A 224 -7.10 2.98 -21.93
CA SER A 224 -6.14 2.12 -22.60
C SER A 224 -4.95 2.95 -23.06
N PHE A 225 -3.76 2.36 -23.00
CA PHE A 225 -2.52 3.00 -23.39
C PHE A 225 -1.72 2.04 -24.26
N VAL A 226 -1.12 2.58 -25.32
CA VAL A 226 -0.25 1.84 -26.24
C VAL A 226 1.16 2.40 -26.22
N TRP A 227 2.14 1.51 -26.32
CA TRP A 227 3.55 1.87 -26.41
C TRP A 227 3.88 2.38 -27.82
N ASN A 228 4.49 3.56 -27.91
CA ASN A 228 4.89 4.15 -29.20
C ASN A 228 6.39 3.98 -29.53
N GLY A 229 7.12 3.18 -28.73
CA GLY A 229 8.57 3.02 -28.83
C GLY A 229 9.37 3.92 -27.87
N LYS A 230 8.71 4.86 -27.19
CA LYS A 230 9.35 5.79 -26.24
C LYS A 230 8.55 5.99 -24.96
N GLU A 231 7.24 6.12 -25.08
CA GLU A 231 6.30 6.37 -23.98
C GLU A 231 4.96 5.71 -24.30
N PHE A 232 4.16 5.48 -23.27
CA PHE A 232 2.77 5.10 -23.45
C PHE A 232 1.94 6.31 -23.87
N VAL A 233 1.06 6.13 -24.85
CA VAL A 233 0.10 7.14 -25.30
C VAL A 233 -1.31 6.60 -25.15
N SER A 234 -2.26 7.46 -24.79
CA SER A 234 -3.66 7.06 -24.70
C SER A 234 -4.16 6.52 -26.05
N ASP A 235 -4.71 5.31 -26.01
CA ASP A 235 -5.42 4.67 -27.09
C ASP A 235 -6.88 5.11 -27.01
N LYS A 236 -7.30 5.96 -27.94
CA LYS A 236 -8.64 6.56 -27.97
C LYS A 236 -9.59 5.72 -28.80
#